data_AF-A0A836Q7U0-F1
#
_entry.id   AF-A0A836Q7U0-F1
#
_cell.length_a   1.000
_cell.length_b   1.000
_cell.length_c   1.000
_cell.angle_alpha   90.00
_cell.angle_beta   90.00
_cell.angle_gamma   90.00
#
_symmetry.space_group_name_H-M   'P 1'
#
loop_
_entity.id
_entity.type
_entity.pdbx_description
1 polymer ?
#
loop_
_entity_poly.entity_id
_entity_poly.type
_entity_poly.pdbx_seq_one_letter_code
_entity_poly.pdbx_strand_id
1 'polypeptide(L)'
;MKFSKIEETHLQRLRHAGLWVSDPYPEGHSLEFGVRVAKPVETQGNSISGFTSYCDNIKTDAPDLLLVSKTEGFCVYSQEHIPGPGPGDFTNVWLTAQEAIDDILDFYLGDPARMALKSKELEEGRRRLRDAQAEVE
;
A
#
# COMPACT_ATOMS: atom_id res chain seq x y z
N MET A 1 5.19 14.10 -19.11
CA MET A 1 3.96 13.29 -18.88
C MET A 1 2.96 14.18 -18.18
N LYS A 2 1.67 14.08 -18.50
CA LYS A 2 0.63 14.88 -17.86
C LYS A 2 -0.09 13.99 -16.86
N PHE A 3 0.03 14.31 -15.57
CA PHE A 3 -0.69 13.64 -14.50
C PHE A 3 -2.09 14.27 -14.37
N SER A 4 -3.09 13.45 -14.10
CA SER A 4 -4.44 13.91 -13.80
C SER A 4 -4.70 13.78 -12.30
N LYS A 5 -5.40 14.75 -11.72
CA LYS A 5 -5.85 14.61 -10.33
C LYS A 5 -6.88 13.49 -10.23
N ILE A 6 -6.73 12.64 -9.22
CA ILE A 6 -7.77 11.67 -8.86
C ILE A 6 -8.94 12.45 -8.27
N GLU A 7 -10.17 12.19 -8.73
CA GLU A 7 -11.32 12.93 -8.22
C GLU A 7 -11.55 12.65 -6.74
N GLU A 8 -11.90 13.70 -5.99
CA GLU A 8 -12.08 13.62 -4.54
C GLU A 8 -13.20 12.64 -4.14
N THR A 9 -14.23 12.49 -4.99
CA THR A 9 -15.32 11.52 -4.80
C THR A 9 -14.80 10.07 -4.72
N HIS A 10 -13.77 9.73 -5.50
CA HIS A 10 -13.12 8.42 -5.44
C HIS A 10 -12.31 8.24 -4.16
N LEU A 11 -11.56 9.27 -3.74
CA LEU A 11 -10.77 9.22 -2.51
C LEU A 11 -11.65 9.15 -1.26
N GLN A 12 -12.80 9.81 -1.26
CA GLN A 12 -13.78 9.72 -0.17
C GLN A 12 -14.32 8.29 0.03
N ARG A 13 -14.41 7.47 -1.02
CA ARG A 13 -14.79 6.05 -0.86
C ARG A 13 -13.79 5.28 0.01
N LEU A 14 -12.48 5.51 -0.19
CA LEU A 14 -11.43 4.91 0.63
C LEU A 14 -11.53 5.38 2.09
N ARG A 15 -11.70 6.69 2.30
CA ARG A 15 -11.84 7.27 3.65
C ARG A 15 -13.08 6.75 4.38
N HIS A 16 -14.22 6.65 3.68
CA HIS A 16 -15.45 6.08 4.23
C HIS A 16 -15.32 4.59 4.59
N ALA A 17 -14.41 3.86 3.93
CA ALA A 17 -14.08 2.48 4.28
C ALA A 17 -13.13 2.37 5.50
N GLY A 18 -12.78 3.50 6.12
CA GLY A 18 -11.87 3.57 7.27
C GLY A 18 -10.39 3.62 6.90
N LEU A 19 -10.05 3.74 5.61
CA LEU A 19 -8.65 3.88 5.19
C LEU A 19 -8.18 5.33 5.37
N TRP A 20 -6.92 5.49 5.73
CA TRP A 20 -6.28 6.81 5.70
C TRP A 20 -5.77 7.09 4.29
N VAL A 21 -5.96 8.32 3.82
CA VAL A 21 -5.51 8.79 2.51
C VAL A 21 -4.76 10.10 2.70
N SER A 22 -3.53 10.17 2.18
CA SER A 22 -2.70 11.38 2.27
C SER A 22 -3.25 12.54 1.44
N ASP A 23 -2.70 13.72 1.67
CA ASP A 23 -2.78 14.79 0.66
C ASP A 23 -2.06 14.36 -0.62
N PRO A 24 -2.51 14.84 -1.79
CA PRO A 24 -1.85 14.55 -3.05
C PRO A 24 -0.45 15.16 -3.10
N TYR A 25 0.50 14.44 -3.71
CA TYR A 25 1.81 15.01 -4.00
C TYR A 25 1.68 16.28 -4.84
N PRO A 26 2.52 17.31 -4.58
CA PRO A 26 2.42 18.60 -5.24
C PRO A 26 2.78 18.53 -6.73
N GLU A 27 2.36 19.54 -7.48
CA GLU A 27 2.76 19.73 -8.88
C GLU A 27 4.28 19.78 -9.04
N GLY A 28 4.82 19.10 -10.06
CA GLY A 28 6.26 18.99 -10.28
C GLY A 28 6.96 17.87 -9.48
N HIS A 29 6.25 17.17 -8.59
CA HIS A 29 6.76 15.96 -7.93
C HIS A 29 6.83 14.79 -8.92
N SER A 30 7.76 13.84 -8.74
CA SER A 30 7.87 12.64 -9.61
C SER A 30 6.62 11.75 -9.58
N LEU A 31 5.84 11.87 -8.51
CA LEU A 31 4.56 11.20 -8.27
C LEU A 31 3.41 12.22 -8.18
N GLU A 32 3.51 13.34 -8.91
CA GLU A 32 2.52 14.42 -8.94
C GLU A 32 1.07 13.92 -8.91
N PHE A 33 0.28 14.50 -8.01
CA PHE A 33 -1.12 14.14 -7.70
C PHE A 33 -1.38 12.72 -7.20
N GLY A 34 -0.35 11.90 -7.04
CA GLY A 34 -0.46 10.60 -6.37
C GLY A 34 -0.81 10.77 -4.89
N VAL A 35 -1.43 9.74 -4.32
CA VAL A 35 -1.80 9.69 -2.90
C VAL A 35 -1.33 8.39 -2.28
N ARG A 36 -0.92 8.44 -1.02
CA ARG A 36 -0.70 7.24 -0.20
C ARG A 36 -2.01 6.83 0.45
N VAL A 37 -2.23 5.53 0.54
CA VAL A 37 -3.39 4.92 1.18
C VAL A 37 -2.90 3.88 2.15
N ALA A 38 -3.28 4.00 3.42
CA ALA A 38 -2.85 3.12 4.47
C ALA A 38 -4.05 2.61 5.28
N LYS A 39 -3.94 1.42 5.86
CA LYS A 39 -4.94 0.88 6.79
C LYS A 39 -4.53 1.17 8.24
N PRO A 40 -5.24 2.05 8.96
CA PRO A 40 -5.04 2.19 10.40
C PRO A 40 -5.26 0.86 11.13
N VAL A 41 -4.60 0.67 12.27
CA VAL A 41 -4.78 -0.53 13.11
C VAL A 41 -6.21 -0.65 13.66
N GLU A 42 -6.92 0.47 13.78
CA GLU A 42 -8.31 0.53 14.25
C GLU A 42 -9.31 0.09 13.18
N THR A 43 -8.91 0.11 11.90
CA THR A 43 -9.75 -0.28 10.78
C THR A 43 -9.70 -1.80 10.59
N GLN A 44 -10.87 -2.44 10.66
CA GLN A 44 -11.00 -3.88 10.39
C GLN A 44 -10.62 -4.20 8.95
N GLY A 45 -10.04 -5.38 8.73
CA GLY A 45 -9.62 -5.83 7.41
C GLY A 45 -8.41 -6.76 7.46
N ASN A 46 -7.81 -6.97 6.30
CA ASN A 46 -6.60 -7.74 6.11
C ASN A 46 -5.42 -7.03 6.78
N SER A 47 -4.63 -7.79 7.53
CA SER A 47 -3.42 -7.30 8.19
C SER A 47 -2.33 -8.37 8.16
N ILE A 48 -1.10 -7.96 8.45
CA ILE A 48 0.05 -8.87 8.52
C ILE A 48 0.44 -9.03 9.98
N SER A 49 0.45 -10.27 10.48
CA SER A 49 0.74 -10.54 11.88
C SER A 49 2.13 -10.03 12.31
N GLY A 50 2.11 -9.18 13.33
CA GLY A 50 3.28 -8.51 13.86
C GLY A 50 3.85 -7.41 12.96
N PHE A 51 3.30 -7.13 11.78
CA PHE A 51 3.67 -5.94 11.03
C PHE A 51 3.26 -4.70 11.81
N THR A 52 4.12 -3.70 11.86
CA THR A 52 3.80 -2.39 12.42
C THR A 52 4.62 -1.35 11.69
N SER A 53 3.92 -0.38 11.10
CA SER A 53 4.54 0.78 10.45
C SER A 53 3.78 2.04 10.84
N TYR A 54 4.25 3.18 10.35
CA TYR A 54 3.61 4.47 10.50
C TYR A 54 3.56 5.20 9.16
N CYS A 55 2.35 5.59 8.74
CA CYS A 55 2.16 6.46 7.58
C CYS A 55 1.66 7.83 8.08
N ASP A 56 2.49 8.88 7.97
CA ASP A 56 2.22 10.24 8.51
C ASP A 56 1.64 10.25 9.94
N ASN A 57 2.26 9.47 10.83
CA ASN A 57 1.90 9.27 12.25
C ASN A 57 0.67 8.36 12.50
N ILE A 58 0.03 7.84 11.46
CA ILE A 58 -1.00 6.82 11.60
C ILE A 58 -0.32 5.46 11.76
N LYS A 59 -0.59 4.77 12.87
CA LYS A 59 -0.10 3.42 13.08
C LYS A 59 -0.83 2.45 12.15
N THR A 60 -0.09 1.60 11.46
CA THR A 60 -0.63 0.61 10.51
C THR A 60 -0.16 -0.80 10.85
N ASP A 61 -0.98 -1.79 10.51
CA ASP A 61 -0.73 -3.23 10.59
C ASP A 61 -0.68 -3.91 9.21
N ALA A 62 -0.64 -3.09 8.16
CA ALA A 62 -0.48 -3.46 6.76
C ALA A 62 0.42 -2.42 6.06
N PRO A 63 1.12 -2.82 4.98
CA PRO A 63 1.91 -1.89 4.17
C PRO A 63 1.01 -0.83 3.53
N ASP A 64 1.52 0.38 3.30
CA ASP A 64 0.79 1.37 2.54
C ASP A 64 0.83 1.08 1.03
N LEU A 65 -0.16 1.64 0.33
CA LEU A 65 -0.25 1.61 -1.12
C LEU A 65 -0.10 3.02 -1.65
N LEU A 66 0.51 3.15 -2.82
CA LEU A 66 0.56 4.40 -3.57
C LEU A 66 -0.38 4.29 -4.77
N LEU A 67 -1.29 5.25 -4.91
CA LEU A 67 -2.17 5.39 -6.07
C LEU A 67 -1.74 6.60 -6.91
N VAL A 68 -1.46 6.39 -8.20
CA VAL A 68 -1.02 7.45 -9.12
C VAL A 68 -1.81 7.38 -10.42
N SER A 69 -2.31 8.52 -10.89
CA SER A 69 -2.87 8.62 -12.25
C SER A 69 -1.76 8.93 -13.25
N LYS A 70 -1.64 8.11 -14.30
CA LYS A 70 -0.70 8.28 -15.41
C LYS A 70 -1.47 8.42 -16.72
N THR A 71 -0.76 8.78 -17.79
CA THR A 71 -1.33 8.89 -19.14
C THR A 71 -2.08 7.62 -19.59
N GLU A 72 -1.62 6.46 -19.13
CA GLU A 72 -2.15 5.14 -19.51
C GLU A 72 -3.22 4.58 -18.57
N GLY A 73 -3.52 5.27 -17.45
CA GLY A 73 -4.50 4.80 -16.47
C GLY A 73 -4.10 5.12 -15.03
N PHE A 74 -4.50 4.25 -14.10
CA PHE A 74 -4.27 4.40 -12.67
C PHE A 74 -3.40 3.25 -12.18
N CYS A 75 -2.29 3.57 -11.55
CA CYS A 75 -1.36 2.59 -11.01
C CYS A 75 -1.50 2.49 -9.49
N VAL A 76 -1.63 1.27 -8.97
CA VAL A 76 -1.61 0.95 -7.55
C VAL A 76 -0.30 0.21 -7.25
N TYR A 77 0.52 0.79 -6.40
CA TYR A 77 1.80 0.23 -6.00
C TYR A 77 1.73 -0.28 -4.56
N SER A 78 2.31 -1.45 -4.32
CA SER A 78 2.82 -1.82 -3.00
C SER A 78 4.30 -2.11 -3.14
N GLN A 79 5.14 -1.21 -2.63
CA GLN A 79 6.59 -1.37 -2.71
C GLN A 79 7.22 -1.12 -1.35
N GLU A 80 7.54 -2.20 -0.65
CA GLU A 80 8.20 -2.16 0.65
C GLU A 80 9.71 -2.44 0.54
N HIS A 81 10.18 -2.91 -0.62
CA HIS A 81 11.56 -3.31 -0.84
C HIS A 81 12.34 -2.31 -1.71
N ILE A 82 13.60 -2.07 -1.32
CA ILE A 82 14.55 -1.14 -1.96
C ILE A 82 15.89 -1.87 -2.11
N PRO A 83 16.59 -1.79 -3.27
CA PRO A 83 16.39 -0.87 -4.38
C PRO A 83 15.39 -1.31 -5.47
N GLY A 84 14.74 -2.46 -5.32
CA GLY A 84 13.77 -2.98 -6.28
C GLY A 84 12.68 -3.81 -5.61
N PRO A 85 11.67 -4.27 -6.36
CA PRO A 85 10.54 -4.99 -5.79
C PRO A 85 10.99 -6.27 -5.10
N GLY A 86 10.51 -6.48 -3.89
CA GLY A 86 10.68 -7.71 -3.13
C GLY A 86 9.52 -8.66 -3.38
N PRO A 87 9.58 -9.90 -2.84
CA PRO A 87 8.46 -10.81 -3.00
C PRO A 87 7.22 -10.25 -2.29
N GLY A 88 6.07 -10.33 -2.97
CA GLY A 88 4.81 -9.73 -2.51
C GLY A 88 4.63 -8.25 -2.83
N ASP A 89 5.66 -7.54 -3.31
CA ASP A 89 5.48 -6.22 -3.94
C ASP A 89 4.74 -6.37 -5.28
N PHE A 90 3.95 -5.37 -5.64
CA PHE A 90 3.19 -5.40 -6.89
C PHE A 90 2.97 -4.00 -7.46
N THR A 91 2.63 -3.99 -8.75
CA THR A 91 2.12 -2.82 -9.46
C THR A 91 0.95 -3.28 -10.32
N ASN A 92 -0.25 -2.84 -9.98
CA ASN A 92 -1.43 -3.06 -10.79
C ASN A 92 -1.73 -1.80 -11.59
N VAL A 93 -2.16 -1.96 -12.84
CA VAL A 93 -2.53 -0.84 -13.73
C VAL A 93 -3.97 -1.04 -14.17
N TRP A 94 -4.77 0.00 -13.99
CA TRP A 94 -6.20 0.01 -14.23
C TRP A 94 -6.57 1.11 -15.22
N LEU A 95 -7.61 0.89 -16.02
CA LEU A 95 -8.04 1.89 -17.00
C LEU A 95 -8.81 3.04 -16.33
N THR A 96 -9.52 2.73 -15.24
CA THR A 96 -10.35 3.70 -14.54
C THR A 96 -9.93 3.89 -13.08
N ALA A 97 -10.24 5.07 -12.54
CA ALA A 97 -10.05 5.34 -11.12
C ALA A 97 -10.89 4.38 -10.28
N GLN A 98 -12.11 4.08 -10.72
CA GLN A 98 -13.03 3.17 -10.03
C GLN A 98 -12.40 1.78 -9.81
N GLU A 99 -11.83 1.18 -10.85
CA GLU A 99 -11.16 -0.13 -10.75
C GLU A 99 -9.95 -0.09 -9.81
N ALA A 100 -9.15 0.97 -9.86
CA ALA A 100 -8.00 1.13 -8.96
C ALA A 100 -8.43 1.28 -7.49
N ILE A 101 -9.52 2.01 -7.22
CA ILE A 101 -10.09 2.14 -5.89
C ILE A 101 -10.63 0.79 -5.40
N ASP A 102 -11.31 0.04 -6.28
CA ASP A 102 -11.85 -1.26 -5.92
C ASP A 102 -10.74 -2.29 -5.65
N ASP A 103 -9.61 -2.24 -6.38
CA ASP A 103 -8.42 -3.07 -6.10
C ASP A 103 -7.76 -2.73 -4.75
N ILE A 104 -7.70 -1.45 -4.38
CA ILE A 104 -7.20 -1.02 -3.07
C ILE A 104 -8.13 -1.51 -1.94
N LEU A 105 -9.45 -1.40 -2.15
CA LEU A 105 -10.43 -1.88 -1.19
C LEU A 105 -10.36 -3.41 -1.04
N ASP A 106 -10.21 -4.16 -2.13
CA ASP A 106 -10.03 -5.61 -2.09
C ASP A 106 -8.74 -6.01 -1.34
N PHE A 107 -7.62 -5.32 -1.61
CA PHE A 107 -6.36 -5.58 -0.93
C PHE A 107 -6.49 -5.45 0.61
N TYR A 108 -7.12 -4.37 1.09
CA TYR A 108 -7.23 -4.12 2.53
C TYR A 108 -8.42 -4.78 3.20
N LEU A 109 -9.55 -4.95 2.51
CA LEU A 109 -10.85 -5.28 3.12
C LEU A 109 -11.55 -6.47 2.43
N GLY A 110 -11.02 -6.94 1.30
CA GLY A 110 -11.53 -8.07 0.53
C GLY A 110 -10.76 -9.35 0.84
N ASP A 111 -10.22 -10.01 -0.19
CA ASP A 111 -9.60 -11.33 -0.04
C ASP A 111 -8.32 -11.30 0.83
N PRO A 112 -8.29 -11.98 2.00
CA PRO A 112 -7.10 -12.07 2.85
C PRO A 112 -5.87 -12.65 2.15
N ALA A 113 -6.05 -13.46 1.10
CA ALA A 113 -4.94 -14.03 0.33
C ALA A 113 -4.06 -12.94 -0.31
N ARG A 114 -4.59 -11.73 -0.55
CA ARG A 114 -3.85 -10.57 -1.08
C ARG A 114 -2.63 -10.19 -0.23
N MET A 115 -2.66 -10.48 1.08
CA MET A 115 -1.54 -10.20 2.00
C MET A 115 -0.66 -11.43 2.30
N ALA A 116 -1.01 -12.61 1.78
CA ALA A 116 -0.36 -13.87 2.16
C ALA A 116 1.13 -13.89 1.79
N LEU A 117 1.49 -13.42 0.60
CA LEU A 117 2.89 -13.39 0.16
C LEU A 117 3.75 -12.48 1.04
N LYS A 118 3.29 -11.25 1.30
CA LYS A 118 4.02 -10.32 2.20
C LYS A 118 4.10 -10.85 3.63
N SER A 119 3.06 -11.52 4.12
CA SER A 119 3.06 -12.14 5.44
C SER A 119 4.14 -13.22 5.55
N LYS A 120 4.23 -14.09 4.54
CA LYS A 120 5.24 -15.14 4.47
C LYS A 120 6.66 -14.55 4.43
N GLU A 121 6.89 -13.53 3.61
CA GLU A 121 8.20 -12.89 3.53
C GLU A 121 8.63 -12.24 4.85
N LEU A 122 7.70 -11.58 5.56
CA LEU A 122 7.99 -11.00 6.86
C LEU A 122 8.38 -12.08 7.88
N GLU A 123 7.66 -13.21 7.88
CA GLU A 123 7.98 -14.35 8.75
C GLU A 123 9.36 -14.93 8.44
N GLU A 124 9.68 -15.14 7.16
CA GLU A 124 10.98 -15.66 6.73
C GLU A 124 12.12 -14.69 7.00
N GLY A 125 11.91 -13.38 6.82
CA GLY A 125 12.86 -12.33 7.19
C GLY A 125 13.17 -12.34 8.68
N ARG A 126 12.13 -12.46 9.52
CA ARG A 126 12.30 -12.58 10.98
C ARG A 126 13.03 -13.85 11.39
N ARG A 127 12.78 -14.97 10.73
CA ARG A 127 13.51 -16.22 10.97
C ARG A 127 15.01 -16.03 10.69
N ARG A 128 15.35 -15.49 9.52
CA ARG A 128 16.75 -15.20 9.15
C ARG A 128 17.45 -14.30 10.16
N LEU A 129 16.78 -13.26 10.66
CA LEU A 129 17.35 -12.36 11.65
C LEU A 129 17.63 -13.06 12.99
N ARG A 130 16.72 -13.93 13.46
CA ARG A 130 16.92 -14.70 14.69
C ARG A 130 18.09 -15.67 14.55
N ASP A 131 18.17 -16.37 13.43
CA ASP A 131 19.23 -17.34 13.17
C ASP A 131 20.60 -16.64 13.14
N ALA A 132 20.69 -15.48 12.47
CA ALA A 132 21.91 -14.68 12.44
C ALA A 132 22.33 -14.11 13.81
N GLN A 133 21.38 -13.81 14.70
CA GLN A 133 21.68 -13.35 16.06
C GLN A 133 22.20 -14.48 16.94
N ALA A 134 21.69 -15.70 16.79
CA ALA A 134 22.14 -16.87 17.52
C ALA A 134 23.54 -17.35 17.13
N GLU A 135 24.04 -17.02 15.94
CA GLU A 135 25.40 -17.34 15.49
C GLU A 135 26.48 -16.39 16.06
N VAL A 136 26.07 -15.28 16.67
CA VAL A 136 26.97 -14.26 17.22
C VAL A 136 27.15 -14.40 18.75
N GLU A 137 26.34 -15.23 19.40
CA GLU A 137 26.41 -15.57 20.84
C GLU A 137 27.21 -16.86 21.11
#